data_AF-A0A967UZ42-F1
#
_entry.id   AF-A0A967UZ42-F1
#
_cell.length_a   1.000
_cell.length_b   1.000
_cell.length_c   1.000
_cell.angle_alpha   90.00
_cell.angle_beta   90.00
_cell.angle_gamma   90.00
#
_symmetry.space_group_name_H-M   'P 1'
#
loop_
_entity.id
_entity.type
_entity.pdbx_description
1 polymer ?
#
loop_
_entity_poly.entity_id
_entity_poly.type
_entity_poly.pdbx_seq_one_letter_code
_entity_poly.pdbx_strand_id
1 'polypeptide(L)'
;LEGQDKERPIWLYINSPGGSVTAGMAIYDTMQFVDCDVGTICMGLGASMGQFLLCAGAPGKRYALPHARIMMHQPLGGVQGQATDIAIQAEQMAYTKR
;
A
#
# COMPACT_ATOMS: atom_id res chain seq x y z
N LEU A 1 -15.08 1.65 11.92
CA LEU A 1 -15.43 0.22 11.90
C LEU A 1 -15.03 -0.42 13.23
N GLU A 2 -13.75 -0.36 13.59
CA GLU A 2 -13.24 -0.77 14.92
C GLU A 2 -14.00 -0.15 16.10
N GLY A 3 -14.27 1.15 16.09
CA GLY A 3 -15.02 1.81 17.17
C GLY A 3 -16.48 1.38 17.32
N GLN A 4 -17.02 0.60 16.37
CA GLN A 4 -18.36 0.00 16.46
C GLN A 4 -18.29 -1.45 16.95
N ASP A 5 -17.33 -2.20 16.43
CA ASP A 5 -17.07 -3.60 16.81
C ASP A 5 -15.61 -3.91 16.51
N LYS A 6 -14.86 -4.29 17.55
CA LYS A 6 -13.42 -4.56 17.48
C LYS A 6 -13.08 -5.95 16.96
N GLU A 7 -14.00 -6.90 17.05
CA GLU A 7 -13.76 -8.30 16.64
C GLU A 7 -14.15 -8.54 15.18
N ARG A 8 -15.02 -7.69 14.64
CA ARG A 8 -15.51 -7.83 13.28
C ARG A 8 -14.42 -7.48 12.25
N PRO A 9 -14.11 -8.39 11.30
CA PRO A 9 -13.15 -8.10 10.24
C PRO A 9 -13.56 -6.90 9.38
N ILE A 10 -12.58 -6.11 8.99
CA ILE A 10 -12.72 -5.00 8.05
C ILE A 10 -12.36 -5.51 6.64
N TRP A 11 -13.17 -5.21 5.63
CA TRP A 11 -12.87 -5.59 4.25
C TRP A 11 -12.50 -4.36 3.42
N LEU A 12 -11.28 -4.36 2.91
CA LEU A 12 -10.74 -3.34 2.00
C LEU A 12 -10.81 -3.83 0.55
N TYR A 13 -11.62 -3.16 -0.25
CA TYR A 13 -11.79 -3.44 -1.67
C TYR A 13 -10.88 -2.51 -2.48
N ILE A 14 -10.01 -3.09 -3.30
CA ILE A 14 -8.91 -2.37 -3.97
C ILE A 14 -9.10 -2.44 -5.48
N ASN A 15 -9.28 -1.27 -6.10
CA ASN A 15 -9.14 -1.06 -7.53
C ASN A 15 -8.35 0.25 -7.72
N SER A 16 -7.02 0.15 -7.74
CA SER A 16 -6.12 1.30 -7.70
C SER A 16 -4.92 1.10 -8.62
N PRO A 17 -4.55 2.12 -9.43
CA PRO A 17 -3.31 2.12 -10.19
C PRO A 17 -2.07 2.40 -9.33
N GLY A 18 -2.23 2.71 -8.04
CA GLY A 18 -1.16 3.17 -7.16
C GLY A 18 -1.36 4.61 -6.71
N GLY A 19 -0.28 5.23 -6.23
CA GLY A 19 -0.29 6.61 -5.75
C GLY A 19 0.96 6.97 -4.96
N SER A 20 0.83 7.99 -4.11
CA SER A 20 1.91 8.40 -3.21
C SER A 20 2.30 7.27 -2.25
N VAL A 21 3.61 7.02 -2.14
CA VAL A 21 4.17 6.03 -1.20
C VAL A 21 3.80 6.39 0.23
N THR A 22 3.97 7.64 0.64
CA THR A 22 3.70 8.06 2.02
C THR A 22 2.21 7.96 2.38
N ALA A 23 1.31 8.26 1.43
CA ALA A 23 -0.12 8.07 1.64
C ALA A 23 -0.48 6.58 1.77
N GLY A 24 0.14 5.73 0.95
CA GLY A 24 -0.04 4.29 1.06
C GLY A 24 0.51 3.71 2.37
N MET A 25 1.66 4.21 2.85
CA MET A 25 2.22 3.82 4.15
C MET A 25 1.31 4.23 5.31
N ALA A 26 0.69 5.41 5.25
CA ALA A 26 -0.29 5.81 6.27
C ALA A 26 -1.50 4.84 6.35
N ILE A 27 -1.98 4.38 5.19
CA ILE A 27 -3.05 3.36 5.14
C ILE A 27 -2.55 2.03 5.72
N TYR A 28 -1.35 1.61 5.31
CA TYR A 28 -0.73 0.39 5.82
C TYR A 28 -0.58 0.40 7.34
N ASP A 29 0.00 1.47 7.90
CA ASP A 29 0.20 1.60 9.34
C ASP A 29 -1.15 1.57 10.07
N THR A 30 -2.18 2.20 9.49
CA THR A 30 -3.54 2.13 10.05
C THR A 30 -4.09 0.69 10.02
N MET A 31 -3.85 -0.06 8.94
CA MET A 31 -4.27 -1.47 8.87
C MET A 31 -3.57 -2.34 9.93
N GLN A 32 -2.33 -2.02 10.31
CA GLN A 32 -1.60 -2.75 11.35
C GLN A 32 -1.92 -2.25 12.77
N PHE A 33 -2.37 -1.00 12.89
CA PHE A 33 -2.66 -0.37 14.18
C PHE A 33 -4.00 -0.79 14.77
N VAL A 34 -5.02 -1.00 13.94
CA VAL A 34 -6.36 -1.37 14.40
C VAL A 34 -6.39 -2.81 14.93
N ASP A 35 -7.21 -3.05 15.96
CA ASP A 35 -7.39 -4.38 16.56
C ASP A 35 -8.06 -5.37 15.60
N CYS A 36 -8.82 -4.88 14.61
CA CYS A 36 -9.57 -5.70 13.67
C CYS A 36 -8.69 -6.31 12.58
N ASP A 37 -8.92 -7.60 12.26
CA ASP A 37 -8.36 -8.18 11.04
C ASP A 37 -8.83 -7.43 9.78
N VAL A 38 -7.88 -6.94 8.99
CA VAL A 38 -8.18 -6.31 7.69
C VAL A 38 -8.04 -7.33 6.56
N GLY A 39 -9.15 -7.80 6.01
CA GLY A 39 -9.18 -8.57 4.77
C GLY A 39 -9.13 -7.66 3.54
N THR A 40 -8.48 -8.11 2.47
CA THR A 40 -8.27 -7.32 1.26
C THR A 40 -8.74 -8.06 0.01
N ILE A 41 -9.44 -7.36 -0.88
CA ILE A 41 -9.97 -7.94 -2.12
C ILE A 41 -9.58 -7.04 -3.30
N CYS A 42 -8.79 -7.58 -4.23
CA CYS A 42 -8.44 -6.89 -5.47
C CYS A 42 -9.55 -7.06 -6.52
N MET A 43 -10.03 -5.95 -7.06
CA MET A 43 -10.98 -5.88 -8.16
C MET A 43 -10.40 -5.05 -9.29
N GLY A 44 -10.37 -5.56 -10.52
CA GLY A 44 -9.83 -4.81 -11.66
C GLY A 44 -8.31 -4.69 -11.60
N LEU A 45 -7.77 -3.63 -11.01
CA LEU A 45 -6.32 -3.38 -10.94
C LEU A 45 -5.87 -3.17 -9.49
N GLY A 46 -4.84 -3.88 -9.06
CA GLY A 46 -4.04 -3.54 -7.89
C GLY A 46 -2.61 -3.31 -8.33
N ALA A 47 -2.20 -2.05 -8.49
CA ALA A 47 -0.85 -1.70 -8.93
C ALA A 47 -0.12 -0.85 -7.89
N SER A 48 1.21 -0.96 -7.84
CA SER A 48 2.07 -0.12 -6.99
C SER A 48 1.61 -0.16 -5.52
N MET A 49 1.37 0.99 -4.87
CA MET A 49 0.82 1.03 -3.51
C MET A 49 -0.53 0.30 -3.35
N GLY A 50 -1.35 0.19 -4.40
CA GLY A 50 -2.57 -0.62 -4.35
C GLY A 50 -2.27 -2.13 -4.22
N GLN A 51 -1.25 -2.62 -4.94
CA GLN A 51 -0.76 -3.99 -4.78
C GLN A 51 -0.11 -4.20 -3.41
N PHE A 52 0.66 -3.22 -2.92
CA PHE A 52 1.27 -3.28 -1.60
C PHE A 52 0.21 -3.47 -0.50
N LEU A 53 -0.84 -2.63 -0.50
CA LEU A 53 -1.94 -2.73 0.46
C LEU A 53 -2.72 -4.03 0.33
N LEU A 54 -2.90 -4.56 -0.88
CA LEU A 54 -3.48 -5.89 -1.09
C LEU A 54 -2.68 -6.98 -0.38
N CYS A 55 -1.35 -6.89 -0.41
CA CYS A 55 -0.49 -7.87 0.25
C CYS A 55 -0.42 -7.69 1.77
N ALA A 56 -0.78 -6.50 2.28
CA ALA A 56 -0.77 -6.15 3.70
C ALA A 56 -2.01 -6.61 4.48
N GLY A 57 -3.02 -7.17 3.82
CA GLY A 57 -4.17 -7.75 4.50
C GLY A 57 -3.79 -8.95 5.39
N ALA A 58 -4.65 -9.26 6.36
CA ALA A 58 -4.46 -10.33 7.33
C ALA A 58 -4.19 -11.69 6.63
N PRO A 59 -3.28 -12.53 7.17
CA PRO A 59 -2.98 -13.84 6.61
C PRO A 59 -4.24 -14.68 6.36
N GLY A 60 -4.33 -15.30 5.18
CA GLY A 60 -5.50 -16.09 4.77
C GLY A 60 -6.72 -15.27 4.32
N LYS A 61 -6.69 -13.93 4.42
CA LYS A 61 -7.81 -13.03 4.05
C LYS A 61 -7.47 -12.07 2.90
N ARG A 62 -6.55 -12.47 2.02
CA ARG A 62 -6.11 -11.69 0.85
C ARG A 62 -6.57 -12.37 -0.43
N TYR A 63 -7.46 -11.72 -1.17
CA TYR A 63 -8.10 -12.30 -2.35
C TYR A 63 -7.98 -11.39 -3.56
N ALA A 64 -8.08 -11.98 -4.74
CA ALA A 64 -8.20 -11.27 -6.00
C ALA A 64 -9.29 -11.93 -6.84
N LEU A 65 -10.09 -11.13 -7.52
CA LEU A 65 -11.08 -11.66 -8.46
C LEU A 65 -10.39 -12.30 -9.69
N PRO A 66 -11.04 -13.24 -10.40
CA PRO A 66 -10.42 -14.01 -11.48
C PRO A 66 -9.79 -13.20 -12.62
N HIS A 67 -10.25 -11.96 -12.83
CA HIS A 67 -9.76 -11.07 -13.89
C HIS A 67 -9.00 -9.85 -13.35
N ALA A 68 -8.72 -9.82 -12.04
CA ALA A 68 -7.91 -8.76 -11.46
C ALA A 68 -6.46 -8.87 -11.94
N ARG A 69 -5.81 -7.72 -12.18
CA ARG A 69 -4.38 -7.65 -12.48
C ARG A 69 -3.64 -7.05 -11.29
N ILE A 70 -2.54 -7.70 -10.94
CA ILE A 70 -1.65 -7.27 -9.86
C ILE A 70 -0.32 -6.85 -10.48
N MET A 71 0.16 -5.65 -10.17
CA MET A 71 1.40 -5.11 -10.73
C MET A 71 2.26 -4.49 -9.62
N MET A 72 3.48 -5.01 -9.47
CA MET A 72 4.50 -4.47 -8.59
C MET A 72 5.56 -3.76 -9.42
N HIS A 73 6.02 -2.61 -8.95
CA HIS A 73 7.20 -1.93 -9.49
C HIS A 73 7.89 -1.13 -8.39
N GLN A 74 9.19 -0.86 -8.56
CA GLN A 74 9.92 0.00 -7.64
C GLN A 74 9.34 1.44 -7.62
N PRO A 75 9.46 2.18 -6.50
CA PRO A 75 9.02 3.56 -6.41
C PRO A 75 9.59 4.43 -7.55
N LEU A 76 8.79 5.35 -8.06
CA LEU A 76 9.18 6.33 -9.07
C LEU A 76 9.21 7.72 -8.43
N GLY A 77 10.25 8.49 -8.72
CA GLY A 77 10.39 9.86 -8.25
C GLY A 77 11.40 10.63 -9.10
N GLY A 78 11.21 11.96 -9.19
CA GLY A 78 12.14 12.88 -9.83
C GLY A 78 12.84 13.74 -8.78
N VAL A 79 14.10 14.10 -9.04
CA VAL A 79 14.91 14.92 -8.12
C VAL A 79 15.47 16.12 -8.88
N GLN A 80 15.36 17.31 -8.30
CA GLN A 80 15.90 18.55 -8.84
C GLN A 80 16.33 19.46 -7.68
N GLY A 81 17.49 20.13 -7.79
CA GLY A 81 18.01 21.00 -6.73
C GLY A 81 19.53 21.18 -6.80
N GLN A 82 20.13 21.66 -5.72
CA GLN A 82 21.59 21.69 -5.60
C GLN A 82 22.14 20.26 -5.55
N ALA A 83 23.43 20.08 -5.84
CA ALA A 83 24.07 18.75 -5.82
C ALA A 83 23.85 18.02 -4.48
N THR A 84 23.88 18.75 -3.36
CA THR A 84 23.59 18.21 -2.02
C THR A 84 22.15 17.74 -1.89
N ASP A 85 21.17 18.54 -2.33
CA ASP A 85 19.75 18.17 -2.29
C ASP A 85 19.49 16.93 -3.15
N ILE A 86 20.14 16.86 -4.32
CA ILE A 86 20.04 15.71 -5.21
C ILE A 86 20.53 14.44 -4.51
N ALA A 87 21.70 14.52 -3.86
CA ALA A 87 22.27 13.38 -3.13
C ALA A 87 21.35 12.91 -1.99
N ILE A 88 20.82 13.84 -1.18
CA ILE A 88 19.91 13.52 -0.06
C ILE A 88 18.64 12.84 -0.57
N GLN A 89 18.00 13.39 -1.60
CA GLN A 89 16.77 12.82 -2.15
C GLN A 89 17.00 11.46 -2.81
N ALA A 90 18.12 11.29 -3.52
CA ALA A 90 18.50 9.99 -4.09
C ALA A 90 18.71 8.93 -3.01
N GLU A 91 19.36 9.29 -1.89
CA GLU A 91 19.53 8.40 -0.74
C GLU A 91 18.18 8.02 -0.11
N GLN A 92 17.26 8.98 0.06
CA GLN A 92 15.91 8.71 0.57
C GLN A 92 15.09 7.81 -0.36
N MET A 93 15.20 7.98 -1.69
CA MET A 93 14.56 7.08 -2.66
C MET A 93 15.14 5.66 -2.59
N ALA A 94 16.46 5.55 -2.44
CA ALA A 94 17.12 4.25 -2.26
C ALA A 94 16.72 3.58 -0.95
N TYR A 95 16.58 4.35 0.14
CA TYR A 95 16.07 3.86 1.41
C TYR A 95 14.63 3.36 1.28
N THR A 96 13.74 4.15 0.67
CA THR A 96 12.32 3.79 0.47
C THR A 96 12.12 2.54 -0.40
N LYS A 97 13.05 2.26 -1.31
CA LYS A 97 13.00 1.08 -2.17
C LYS A 97 13.36 -0.22 -1.44
N ARG A 98 14.18 -0.17 -0.39
CA ARG A 98 14.68 -1.35 0.33
C ARG A 98 13.58 -2.01 1.12
#